data_AF-A0A0Q9CAL0-F1
#
_entry.id   AF-A0A0Q9CAL0-F1
#
_cell.length_a   1.000
_cell.length_b   1.000
_cell.length_c   1.000
_cell.angle_alpha   90.00
_cell.angle_beta   90.00
_cell.angle_gamma   90.00
#
_symmetry.space_group_name_H-M   'P 1'
#
loop_
_entity.id
_entity.type
_entity.pdbx_description
1 polymer ?
#
loop_
_entity_poly.entity_id
_entity_poly.type
_entity_poly.pdbx_seq_one_letter_code
_entity_poly.pdbx_strand_id
1 'polypeptide(L)'
;MVSRRELEAGFVELSFRDGQAEMYGARDPSSGFMLTHVGGEAAWDFLVNVASACGLTIMLAGLVVVTDAQALRDLPEELLQDARVATSGATLRMLLKDA
;
A
#
# COMPACT_ATOMS: atom_id res chain seq x y z
N MET A 1 -5.45 3.03 -16.23
CA MET A 1 -6.60 3.82 -15.76
C MET A 1 -7.20 3.07 -14.59
N VAL A 2 -7.34 3.72 -13.42
CA VAL A 2 -8.03 3.16 -12.25
C VAL A 2 -9.41 3.81 -12.22
N SER A 3 -10.46 3.01 -12.05
CA SER A 3 -11.81 3.53 -11.82
C SER A 3 -12.24 3.23 -10.39
N ARG A 4 -13.12 4.07 -9.85
CA ARG A 4 -13.62 3.93 -8.48
C ARG A 4 -15.14 3.95 -8.43
N ARG A 5 -15.72 3.15 -7.54
CA ARG A 5 -17.15 3.10 -7.25
C ARG A 5 -17.36 3.17 -5.74
N GLU A 6 -18.19 4.10 -5.28
CA GLU A 6 -18.61 4.12 -3.88
C GLU A 6 -19.62 3.00 -3.63
N LEU A 7 -19.42 2.26 -2.54
CA LEU A 7 -20.34 1.21 -2.09
C LEU A 7 -21.08 1.65 -0.82
N GLU A 8 -22.15 0.92 -0.49
CA GLU A 8 -22.88 1.12 0.77
C GLU A 8 -21.92 0.91 1.96
N ALA A 9 -22.13 1.65 3.05
CA ALA A 9 -21.27 1.67 4.25
C ALA A 9 -19.86 2.30 4.11
N GLY A 10 -19.59 3.04 3.02
CA GLY A 10 -18.52 4.06 3.01
C GLY A 10 -17.13 3.56 2.60
N PHE A 11 -17.03 2.37 2.01
CA PHE A 11 -15.84 1.88 1.33
C PHE A 11 -15.95 2.10 -0.19
N VAL A 12 -14.79 2.11 -0.85
CA VAL A 12 -14.66 2.36 -2.29
C VAL A 12 -14.10 1.12 -2.96
N GLU A 13 -14.77 0.62 -3.99
CA GLU A 13 -14.23 -0.41 -4.87
C GLU A 13 -13.34 0.26 -5.93
N LEU A 14 -12.11 -0.23 -6.06
CA LEU A 14 -11.15 0.17 -7.08
C LEU A 14 -11.05 -0.92 -8.14
N SER A 15 -11.31 -0.57 -9.40
CA SER A 15 -11.04 -1.46 -10.54
C SER A 15 -9.74 -1.07 -11.23
N PHE A 16 -8.83 -2.04 -11.31
CA PHE A 16 -7.56 -1.97 -12.02
C PHE A 16 -7.68 -2.71 -13.36
N ARG A 17 -6.60 -2.69 -14.16
CA ARG A 17 -6.58 -3.35 -15.48
C ARG A 17 -6.68 -4.89 -15.41
N ASP A 18 -6.30 -5.47 -14.28
CA ASP A 18 -6.07 -6.90 -14.08
C ASP A 18 -6.67 -7.43 -12.76
N GLY A 19 -7.50 -6.65 -12.09
CA GLY A 19 -8.09 -7.02 -10.82
C GLY A 19 -8.86 -5.89 -10.15
N GLN A 20 -9.31 -6.16 -8.94
CA GLN A 20 -10.07 -5.24 -8.10
C GLN A 20 -9.48 -5.22 -6.69
N ALA A 21 -9.74 -4.14 -5.95
CA ALA A 21 -9.49 -4.06 -4.53
C ALA A 21 -10.57 -3.20 -3.86
N GLU A 22 -10.73 -3.35 -2.55
CA GLU A 22 -11.58 -2.49 -1.73
C GLU A 22 -10.71 -1.52 -0.94
N MET A 23 -11.15 -0.27 -0.82
CA MET A 23 -10.43 0.79 -0.13
C MET A 23 -11.24 1.34 1.06
N TYR A 24 -10.61 1.32 2.23
CA TYR A 24 -11.04 2.02 3.43
C TYR A 24 -10.24 3.31 3.62
N GLY A 25 -10.85 4.35 4.19
CA GLY A 25 -10.18 5.65 4.41
C GLY A 25 -10.20 6.59 3.19
N ALA A 26 -10.92 6.25 2.11
CA ALA A 26 -10.97 7.05 0.89
C ALA A 26 -11.50 8.49 1.06
N ARG A 27 -12.22 8.78 2.15
CA ARG A 27 -12.75 10.12 2.47
C ARG A 27 -11.71 11.05 3.08
N ASP A 28 -10.70 10.50 3.75
CA ASP A 28 -9.59 11.26 4.33
C ASP A 28 -8.27 10.48 4.16
N PRO A 29 -7.73 10.40 2.93
CA PRO A 29 -6.51 9.67 2.66
C PRO A 29 -5.27 10.28 3.35
N SER A 30 -5.37 11.50 3.87
CA SER A 30 -4.27 12.13 4.62
C SER A 30 -4.01 11.44 5.97
N SER A 31 -5.04 10.82 6.53
CA SER A 31 -4.94 9.96 7.73
C SER A 31 -4.44 8.54 7.43
N GLY A 32 -4.20 8.23 6.16
CA GLY A 32 -3.90 6.90 5.65
C GLY A 32 -5.13 6.19 5.06
N PHE A 33 -4.88 5.03 4.46
CA PHE A 33 -5.92 4.19 3.88
C PHE A 33 -5.48 2.73 3.90
N MET A 34 -6.44 1.83 3.68
CA MET A 34 -6.19 0.40 3.61
C MET A 34 -6.79 -0.14 2.31
N LEU A 35 -6.04 -0.99 1.61
CA LEU A 35 -6.59 -1.83 0.54
C LEU A 35 -6.75 -3.26 1.03
N THR A 36 -7.92 -3.85 0.78
CA THR A 36 -8.22 -5.26 1.05
C THR A 36 -8.65 -5.97 -0.22
N HIS A 37 -8.70 -7.31 -0.16
CA HIS A 37 -9.12 -8.15 -1.28
C HIS A 37 -8.37 -7.83 -2.58
N VAL A 38 -7.08 -7.53 -2.47
CA VAL A 38 -6.24 -7.07 -3.58
C VAL A 38 -6.09 -8.18 -4.62
N GLY A 39 -6.70 -8.00 -5.78
CA GLY A 39 -6.53 -8.82 -6.97
C GLY A 39 -5.69 -8.13 -8.05
N GLY A 40 -4.94 -8.93 -8.82
CA GLY A 40 -4.09 -8.44 -9.91
C GLY A 40 -2.72 -7.90 -9.44
N GLU A 41 -1.89 -7.48 -10.39
CA GLU A 41 -0.58 -6.88 -10.13
C GLU A 41 -0.66 -5.36 -10.00
N ALA A 42 -1.54 -4.70 -10.77
CA ALA A 42 -1.55 -3.24 -10.86
C ALA A 42 -1.93 -2.53 -9.55
N ALA A 43 -2.63 -3.22 -8.65
CA ALA A 43 -2.93 -2.70 -7.31
C ALA A 43 -1.68 -2.56 -6.43
N TRP A 44 -0.69 -3.43 -6.59
CA TRP A 44 0.58 -3.35 -5.86
C TRP A 44 1.42 -2.16 -6.33
N ASP A 45 1.47 -1.92 -7.65
CA ASP A 45 2.12 -0.75 -8.20
C ASP A 45 1.42 0.53 -7.73
N PHE A 46 0.09 0.52 -7.67
CA PHE A 46 -0.69 1.63 -7.13
C PHE A 46 -0.31 1.94 -5.67
N LEU A 47 -0.23 0.93 -4.79
CA LEU A 47 0.17 1.11 -3.39
C LEU A 47 1.54 1.77 -3.25
N VAL A 48 2.54 1.25 -3.98
CA VAL A 48 3.91 1.81 -3.93
C VAL A 48 3.96 3.23 -4.48
N ASN A 49 3.27 3.49 -5.59
CA ASN A 49 3.24 4.83 -6.19
C ASN A 49 2.58 5.85 -5.27
N VAL A 50 1.44 5.51 -4.65
CA VAL A 50 0.76 6.40 -3.71
C VAL A 50 1.61 6.62 -2.46
N ALA A 51 2.18 5.56 -1.90
CA ALA A 51 3.04 5.67 -0.73
C ALA A 51 4.24 6.59 -0.98
N SER A 52 4.91 6.39 -2.12
CA SER A 52 6.04 7.24 -2.54
C SER A 52 5.63 8.68 -2.77
N ALA A 53 4.51 8.92 -3.46
CA ALA A 53 4.05 10.28 -3.78
C ALA A 53 3.56 11.05 -2.54
N CYS A 54 3.01 10.35 -1.55
CA CYS A 54 2.41 10.95 -0.35
C CYS A 54 3.32 10.87 0.89
N GLY A 55 4.51 10.27 0.80
CA GLY A 55 5.38 10.05 1.94
C GLY A 55 4.77 9.12 2.99
N LEU A 56 3.96 8.15 2.56
CA LEU A 56 3.35 7.17 3.46
C LEU A 56 4.22 5.93 3.59
N THR A 57 4.16 5.31 4.77
CA THR A 57 4.68 3.95 4.99
C THR A 57 3.60 2.93 4.64
N ILE A 58 3.99 1.81 4.04
CA ILE A 58 3.09 0.70 3.73
C ILE A 58 3.18 -0.31 4.87
N MET A 59 2.04 -0.65 5.46
CA MET A 59 1.96 -1.71 6.46
C MET A 59 1.37 -2.97 5.82
N LEU A 60 2.19 -4.00 5.69
CA LEU A 60 1.75 -5.35 5.39
C LEU A 60 1.57 -6.12 6.71
N ALA A 61 0.92 -7.29 6.67
CA ALA A 61 0.77 -8.14 7.84
C ALA A 61 2.15 -8.50 8.43
N GLY A 62 2.50 -7.91 9.59
CA GLY A 62 3.77 -8.13 10.27
C GLY A 62 5.00 -7.45 9.65
N LEU A 63 4.82 -6.59 8.63
CA LEU A 63 5.95 -5.99 7.91
C LEU A 63 5.73 -4.50 7.63
N VAL A 64 6.73 -3.70 7.97
CA VAL A 64 6.77 -2.27 7.64
C VAL A 64 7.57 -2.09 6.36
N VAL A 65 7.00 -1.42 5.37
CA VAL A 65 7.66 -1.19 4.08
C VAL A 65 7.69 0.30 3.75
N VAL A 66 8.88 0.81 3.45
CA VAL A 66 9.09 2.18 2.97
C VAL A 66 9.46 2.17 1.48
N THR A 67 9.22 3.28 0.80
CA THR A 67 9.55 3.42 -0.63
C THR A 67 10.88 4.12 -0.90
N ASP A 68 11.51 4.66 0.15
CA ASP A 68 12.83 5.31 0.11
C ASP A 68 13.67 4.78 1.29
N ALA A 69 14.91 4.39 1.02
CA ALA A 69 15.85 3.95 2.04
C ALA A 69 16.20 5.07 3.04
N GLN A 70 16.07 6.35 2.66
CA GLN A 70 16.27 7.47 3.58
C GLN A 70 15.21 7.48 4.69
N ALA A 71 13.96 7.11 4.35
CA ALA A 71 12.86 7.05 5.31
C ALA A 71 13.08 6.01 6.42
N LEU A 72 13.97 5.04 6.23
CA LEU A 72 14.38 4.12 7.30
C LEU A 72 14.98 4.87 8.49
N ARG A 73 15.67 6.00 8.28
CA ARG A 73 16.31 6.76 9.36
C ARG A 73 15.31 7.44 10.29
N ASP A 74 14.09 7.64 9.81
CA ASP A 74 13.01 8.29 10.55
C ASP A 74 12.14 7.27 11.31
N LEU A 75 12.37 5.97 11.11
CA LEU A 75 11.65 4.93 11.83
C LEU A 75 12.17 4.78 13.27
N PRO A 76 11.28 4.51 14.23
CA PRO A 76 11.66 4.02 15.56
C PRO A 76 12.58 2.80 15.47
N GLU A 77 13.54 2.69 16.39
CA GLU A 77 14.54 1.61 16.40
C GLU A 77 13.89 0.22 16.40
N GLU A 78 12.74 0.06 17.07
CA GLU A 78 12.02 -1.20 17.18
C GLU A 78 11.47 -1.69 15.83
N LEU A 79 11.23 -0.77 14.89
CA LEU A 79 10.72 -1.09 13.55
C LEU A 79 11.84 -1.32 12.52
N LEU A 80 13.07 -0.89 12.80
CA LEU A 80 14.17 -0.98 11.83
C LEU A 80 14.50 -2.43 11.42
N GLN A 81 14.39 -3.38 12.35
CA GLN A 81 14.67 -4.80 12.10
C GLN A 81 13.69 -5.44 11.12
N ASP A 82 12.43 -5.00 11.14
CA ASP A 82 11.34 -5.52 10.32
C ASP A 82 11.04 -4.62 9.11
N ALA A 83 11.67 -3.45 9.05
CA ALA A 83 11.52 -2.53 7.94
C ALA A 83 12.18 -3.10 6.66
N ARG A 84 11.48 -2.98 5.54
CA ARG A 84 11.99 -3.32 4.21
C ARG A 84 11.75 -2.16 3.25
N VAL A 85 12.52 -2.14 2.16
CA VAL A 85 12.36 -1.13 1.11
C VAL A 85 11.73 -1.79 -0.11
N ALA A 86 10.66 -1.19 -0.64
CA ALA A 86 10.06 -1.60 -1.90
C ALA A 86 9.82 -0.38 -2.81
N THR A 87 10.44 -0.38 -3.98
CA THR A 87 10.31 0.69 -4.98
C THR A 87 9.42 0.30 -6.16
N SER A 88 8.79 -0.88 -6.11
CA SER A 88 7.84 -1.36 -7.12
C SER A 88 6.80 -2.28 -6.50
N GLY A 89 5.63 -2.42 -7.13
CA GLY A 89 4.60 -3.36 -6.69
C GLY A 89 5.10 -4.81 -6.70
N ALA A 90 5.93 -5.17 -7.68
CA ALA A 90 6.55 -6.49 -7.75
C ALA A 90 7.44 -6.78 -6.51
N THR A 91 8.27 -5.82 -6.09
CA THR A 91 9.10 -5.96 -4.88
C THR A 91 8.22 -6.06 -3.63
N LEU A 92 7.19 -5.21 -3.51
CA LEU A 92 6.26 -5.25 -2.37
C LEU A 92 5.58 -6.62 -2.25
N ARG A 93 5.14 -7.18 -3.38
CA ARG A 93 4.49 -8.49 -3.42
C ARG A 93 5.44 -9.64 -3.10
N MET A 94 6.71 -9.56 -3.49
CA MET A 94 7.72 -10.52 -3.07
C MET A 94 7.88 -10.51 -1.55
N LEU A 95 8.02 -9.33 -0.95
CA LEU A 95 8.17 -9.18 0.51
C LEU A 95 6.99 -9.77 1.29
N LEU A 96 5.77 -9.65 0.77
CA LEU A 96 4.59 -10.27 1.41
C LEU A 96 4.64 -11.81 1.40
N LYS A 97 5.24 -12.43 0.38
CA LYS A 97 5.34 -13.90 0.29
C LYS A 97 6.40 -14.48 1.22
N ASP A 98 7.37 -13.66 1.61
CA ASP A 98 8.49 -14.03 2.47
C ASP A 98 8.24 -13.69 3.95
N ALA A 99 7.12 -13.04 4.25
CA ALA A 99 6.66 -12.70 5.60
C ALA A 99 5.79 -13.82 6.19
#